data_AF-A0A1Y1KX33-F1
#
_entry.id   AF-A0A1Y1KX33-F1
#
_cell.length_a   1.000
_cell.length_b   1.000
_cell.length_c   1.000
_cell.angle_alpha   90.00
_cell.angle_beta   90.00
_cell.angle_gamma   90.00
#
_symmetry.space_group_name_H-M   'P 1'
#
loop_
_entity.id
_entity.type
_entity.pdbx_description
1 polymer ?
#
loop_
_entity_poly.entity_id
_entity_poly.type
_entity_poly.pdbx_seq_one_letter_code
_entity_poly.pdbx_strand_id
1 'polypeptide(L)'
;MVVNYMNREKVILIGHCWGGQMAMLFSQFFPERVLRLVLIEAVYFSPVSVEYFKQYTREYIDNSITLLEKSKTRKPPVYSFDSAKHAMINARIYGKLKPEAAGPLLKRCLNPIGEDQYQITNDVRLRTKHCMFVDMDFCISVIKEHPVTCPILIIFGKDSTPLSEYYKEFLKELKNANPKCTTMEV
;
A
#
# COMPACT_ATOMS: atom_id res chain seq x y z
N MET A 1 -9.23 6.58 -16.20
CA MET A 1 -8.08 6.58 -15.27
C MET A 1 -7.80 8.01 -14.80
N VAL A 2 -7.32 8.21 -13.56
CA VAL A 2 -6.98 9.55 -13.01
C VAL A 2 -6.04 10.31 -13.95
N VAL A 3 -5.07 9.63 -14.56
CA VAL A 3 -4.13 10.23 -15.51
C VAL A 3 -4.85 10.87 -16.73
N ASN A 4 -5.91 10.23 -17.23
CA ASN A 4 -6.71 10.79 -18.33
C ASN A 4 -7.52 12.00 -17.87
N TYR A 5 -8.09 11.96 -16.66
CA TYR A 5 -8.81 13.10 -16.09
C TYR A 5 -7.91 14.33 -15.92
N MET A 6 -6.65 14.11 -15.54
CA MET A 6 -5.64 15.18 -15.43
C MET A 6 -5.12 15.68 -16.79
N ASN A 7 -5.61 15.12 -17.91
CA ASN A 7 -5.14 15.40 -19.27
C ASN A 7 -3.60 15.33 -19.38
N ARG A 8 -3.03 14.19 -18.95
CA ARG A 8 -1.60 13.92 -19.04
C ARG A 8 -1.36 12.67 -19.86
N GLU A 9 -0.45 12.78 -20.83
CA GLU A 9 0.01 11.63 -21.59
C GLU A 9 0.95 10.76 -20.76
N LYS A 10 1.95 11.37 -20.11
CA LYS A 10 2.90 10.68 -19.21
C LYS A 10 3.00 11.36 -17.86
N VAL A 11 3.33 10.58 -16.83
CA VAL A 11 3.43 11.06 -15.44
C VAL A 11 4.69 10.55 -14.74
N ILE A 12 5.10 11.26 -13.69
CA ILE A 12 6.04 10.73 -12.69
C ILE A 12 5.20 10.26 -11.52
N LEU A 13 5.45 9.03 -11.04
CA LEU A 13 4.73 8.47 -9.91
C LEU A 13 5.63 8.43 -8.68
N ILE A 14 5.08 8.90 -7.57
CA ILE A 14 5.69 8.79 -6.25
C ILE A 14 4.66 8.08 -5.37
N GLY A 15 5.05 6.95 -4.80
CA GLY A 15 4.14 6.13 -4.02
C GLY A 15 4.79 5.61 -2.74
N HIS A 16 4.05 5.70 -1.64
CA HIS A 16 4.46 5.17 -0.34
C HIS A 16 3.68 3.91 0.00
N CYS A 17 4.36 2.88 0.53
CA CYS A 17 3.77 1.63 0.98
C CYS A 17 2.80 1.06 -0.08
N TRP A 18 1.52 0.84 0.24
CA TRP A 18 0.52 0.36 -0.70
C TRP A 18 0.36 1.24 -1.95
N GLY A 19 0.47 2.57 -1.81
CA GLY A 19 0.48 3.48 -2.94
C GLY A 19 1.70 3.30 -3.85
N GLY A 20 2.84 2.90 -3.27
CA GLY A 20 4.03 2.49 -4.02
C GLY A 20 3.83 1.18 -4.77
N GLN A 21 3.21 0.18 -4.13
CA GLN A 21 2.87 -1.09 -4.79
C GLN A 21 1.94 -0.88 -5.99
N MET A 22 0.93 -0.02 -5.85
CA MET A 22 0.03 0.33 -6.95
C MET A 22 0.74 1.12 -8.05
N ALA A 23 1.65 2.03 -7.70
CA ALA A 23 2.44 2.78 -8.68
C ALA A 23 3.39 1.86 -9.47
N MET A 24 3.98 0.87 -8.81
CA MET A 24 4.82 -0.15 -9.43
C MET A 24 4.03 -0.99 -10.45
N LEU A 25 2.86 -1.52 -10.05
CA LEU A 25 1.97 -2.25 -10.96
C LEU A 25 1.48 -1.40 -12.13
N PHE A 26 1.07 -0.16 -11.87
CA PHE A 26 0.64 0.75 -12.93
C PHE A 26 1.77 1.00 -13.94
N SER A 27 3.01 1.16 -13.47
CA SER A 27 4.19 1.37 -14.32
C SER A 27 4.54 0.13 -15.14
N GLN A 28 4.17 -1.06 -14.66
CA GLN A 28 4.33 -2.31 -15.39
C GLN A 28 3.25 -2.50 -16.46
N PHE A 29 1.99 -2.21 -16.12
CA PHE A 29 0.85 -2.41 -17.01
C PHE A 29 0.73 -1.34 -18.10
N PHE A 30 1.16 -0.12 -17.80
CA PHE A 30 1.07 1.04 -18.70
C PHE A 30 2.43 1.76 -18.81
N PRO A 31 3.48 1.06 -19.28
CA PRO A 31 4.84 1.59 -19.33
C PRO A 31 4.95 2.86 -20.19
N GLU A 32 4.09 3.01 -21.20
CA GLU A 32 4.01 4.19 -22.05
C GLU A 32 3.54 5.45 -21.31
N ARG A 33 2.90 5.28 -20.14
CA ARG A 33 2.33 6.37 -19.34
C ARG A 33 3.24 6.86 -18.22
N VAL A 34 4.38 6.21 -17.96
CA VAL A 34 5.23 6.51 -16.79
C VAL A 34 6.64 6.92 -17.21
N LEU A 35 7.03 8.13 -16.80
CA LEU A 35 8.38 8.67 -17.06
C LEU A 35 9.40 8.14 -16.05
N ARG A 36 9.05 8.12 -14.76
CA ARG A 36 9.89 7.71 -13.63
C ARG A 36 9.02 7.25 -12.47
N LEU A 37 9.56 6.35 -11.65
CA LEU A 37 8.91 5.81 -10.48
C LEU A 37 9.78 6.01 -9.22
N VAL A 38 9.18 6.57 -8.18
CA VAL A 38 9.79 6.69 -6.85
C VAL A 38 8.93 5.93 -5.85
N LEU A 39 9.52 4.93 -5.19
CA LEU A 39 8.89 4.09 -4.19
C LEU A 39 9.48 4.42 -2.82
N ILE A 40 8.62 4.66 -1.84
CA ILE A 40 9.00 4.90 -0.44
C ILE A 40 8.43 3.76 0.38
N GLU A 41 9.28 2.99 1.05
CA GLU A 41 8.84 1.85 1.88
C GLU A 41 7.94 0.86 1.11
N ALA A 42 8.26 0.64 -0.17
CA ALA A 42 7.50 -0.22 -1.07
C ALA A 42 8.42 -0.86 -2.11
N VAL A 43 8.11 -2.10 -2.50
CA VAL A 43 8.87 -2.83 -3.52
C VAL A 43 7.94 -3.30 -4.63
N TYR A 44 7.09 -4.27 -4.30
CA TYR A 44 6.11 -4.85 -5.21
C TYR A 44 4.87 -5.24 -4.41
N PHE A 45 3.82 -5.76 -5.05
CA PHE A 45 2.67 -6.25 -4.28
C PHE A 45 3.10 -7.42 -3.38
N SER A 46 2.45 -7.54 -2.21
CA SER A 46 2.78 -8.56 -1.22
C SER A 46 2.27 -9.94 -1.65
N PRO A 47 3.16 -10.92 -1.90
CA PRO A 47 2.73 -12.28 -2.21
C PRO A 47 2.23 -13.00 -0.95
N VAL A 48 1.44 -14.05 -1.16
CA VAL A 48 0.99 -14.99 -0.14
C VAL A 48 1.62 -16.34 -0.46
N SER A 49 2.42 -16.89 0.47
CA SER A 49 2.98 -18.22 0.25
C SER A 49 1.86 -19.26 0.18
N VAL A 50 2.07 -20.31 -0.60
CA VAL A 50 1.11 -21.41 -0.79
C VAL A 50 0.70 -22.04 0.54
N GLU A 51 1.61 -22.08 1.53
CA GLU A 51 1.36 -22.58 2.88
C GLU A 51 0.17 -21.86 3.55
N TYR A 52 0.09 -20.53 3.42
CA TYR A 52 -0.95 -19.74 4.08
C TYR A 52 -2.18 -19.49 3.19
N PHE A 53 -2.19 -19.99 1.94
CA PHE A 53 -3.27 -19.74 0.98
C PHE A 53 -4.64 -20.07 1.56
N LYS A 54 -4.80 -21.27 2.14
CA LYS A 54 -6.07 -21.72 2.72
C LYS A 54 -6.50 -20.83 3.89
N GLN A 55 -5.57 -20.52 4.79
CA GLN A 55 -5.86 -19.70 5.97
C GLN A 55 -6.29 -18.29 5.56
N TYR A 56 -5.48 -17.59 4.77
CA TYR A 56 -5.80 -16.22 4.33
C TYR A 56 -7.08 -16.14 3.51
N THR A 57 -7.35 -17.15 2.66
CA THR A 57 -8.59 -17.20 1.88
C THR A 57 -9.81 -17.31 2.80
N ARG A 58 -9.77 -18.21 3.80
CA ARG A 58 -10.85 -18.35 4.76
C ARG A 58 -11.03 -17.08 5.60
N GLU A 59 -9.95 -16.54 6.14
CA GLU A 59 -10.01 -15.29 6.91
C GLU A 59 -10.59 -14.13 6.09
N TYR A 60 -10.22 -14.01 4.81
CA TYR A 60 -10.77 -12.98 3.94
C TYR A 60 -12.30 -13.15 3.76
N ILE A 61 -12.76 -14.38 3.51
CA ILE A 61 -14.19 -14.68 3.34
C ILE A 61 -14.95 -14.41 4.64
N ASP A 62 -14.49 -14.97 5.77
CA ASP A 62 -15.15 -14.86 7.07
C ASP A 62 -15.20 -13.39 7.54
N ASN A 63 -14.12 -12.64 7.34
CA ASN A 63 -14.08 -11.20 7.65
C ASN A 63 -15.01 -10.39 6.74
N SER A 64 -15.12 -10.76 5.47
CA SER A 64 -16.02 -10.09 4.52
C SER A 64 -17.50 -10.33 4.87
N ILE A 65 -17.88 -11.57 5.19
CA ILE A 65 -19.22 -11.90 5.67
C ILE A 65 -19.52 -11.15 6.96
N THR A 66 -18.60 -11.19 7.94
CA THR A 66 -18.75 -10.49 9.22
C THR A 66 -18.92 -8.98 9.02
N LEU A 67 -18.17 -8.39 8.10
CA LEU A 67 -18.29 -6.96 7.78
C LEU A 67 -19.65 -6.64 7.18
N LEU A 68 -20.15 -7.46 6.25
CA LEU A 68 -21.46 -7.29 5.61
C LEU A 68 -22.59 -7.41 6.62
N GLU A 69 -22.53 -8.37 7.54
CA GLU A 69 -23.57 -8.50 8.58
C GLU A 69 -23.54 -7.31 9.55
N LYS A 70 -22.35 -6.85 9.95
CA LYS A 70 -22.21 -5.69 10.83
C LYS A 70 -22.65 -4.40 10.15
N SER A 71 -22.45 -4.23 8.85
CA SER A 71 -22.81 -3.00 8.15
C SER A 71 -24.32 -2.79 8.01
N LYS A 72 -25.13 -3.86 8.13
CA LYS A 72 -26.60 -3.75 8.12
C LYS A 72 -27.17 -3.00 9.32
N THR A 73 -26.49 -3.07 10.47
CA THR A 73 -27.04 -2.57 11.75
C THR A 73 -26.15 -1.55 12.45
N ARG A 74 -24.83 -1.56 12.23
CA ARG A 74 -23.91 -0.65 12.92
C ARG A 74 -23.85 0.73 12.26
N LYS A 75 -23.97 1.76 13.08
CA LYS A 75 -23.61 3.14 12.72
C LYS A 75 -22.09 3.30 12.69
N PRO A 76 -21.56 4.22 11.85
CA PRO A 76 -20.14 4.55 11.86
C PRO A 76 -19.68 5.02 13.25
N PRO A 77 -18.50 4.59 13.72
CA PRO A 77 -17.97 5.02 15.01
C PRO A 77 -17.68 6.52 14.99
N VAL A 78 -17.93 7.16 16.15
CA VAL A 78 -17.65 8.59 16.39
C VAL A 78 -16.47 8.68 17.35
N TYR A 79 -15.56 9.61 17.06
CA TYR A 79 -14.33 9.84 17.81
C TYR A 79 -14.22 11.30 18.22
N SER A 80 -13.63 11.56 19.40
CA SER A 80 -12.99 12.84 19.67
C SER A 80 -11.71 13.00 18.85
N PHE A 81 -11.23 14.23 18.67
CA PHE A 81 -9.96 14.45 17.97
C PHE A 81 -8.80 13.69 18.63
N ASP A 82 -8.73 13.72 19.96
CA ASP A 82 -7.66 13.08 20.72
C ASP A 82 -7.71 11.54 20.64
N SER A 83 -8.90 10.95 20.71
CA SER A 83 -9.04 9.49 20.56
C SER A 83 -8.67 9.03 19.14
N ALA A 84 -9.05 9.80 18.11
CA ALA A 84 -8.65 9.54 16.73
C ALA A 84 -7.14 9.67 16.55
N LYS A 85 -6.51 10.69 17.14
CA LYS A 85 -5.05 10.88 17.12
C LYS A 85 -4.33 9.73 17.81
N HIS A 86 -4.78 9.33 18.99
CA HIS A 86 -4.22 8.20 19.72
C HIS A 86 -4.31 6.91 18.90
N ALA A 87 -5.47 6.64 18.28
CA ALA A 87 -5.64 5.48 17.40
C ALA A 87 -4.72 5.54 16.17
N MET A 88 -4.59 6.70 15.51
CA MET A 88 -3.73 6.89 14.34
C MET A 88 -2.24 6.61 14.62
N ILE A 89 -1.79 6.93 15.84
CA ILE A 89 -0.40 6.73 16.28
C ILE A 89 -0.14 5.26 16.64
N ASN A 90 -1.08 4.63 17.35
CA ASN A 90 -0.84 3.34 18.00
C ASN A 90 -1.44 2.12 17.29
N ALA A 91 -2.49 2.27 16.48
CA ALA A 91 -3.19 1.14 15.87
C ALA A 91 -2.58 0.67 14.53
N ARG A 92 -1.28 0.92 14.32
CA ARG A 92 -0.59 0.55 13.07
C ARG A 92 0.08 -0.80 13.18
N ILE A 93 0.02 -1.55 12.07
CA ILE A 93 0.60 -2.90 11.97
C ILE A 93 2.14 -2.84 11.97
N TYR A 94 2.72 -1.81 11.36
CA TYR A 94 4.16 -1.67 11.14
C TYR A 94 4.74 -0.50 11.94
N GLY A 95 4.85 -0.68 13.26
CA GLY A 95 5.43 0.32 14.16
C GLY A 95 4.49 1.49 14.50
N LYS A 96 5.03 2.52 15.16
CA LYS A 96 4.29 3.70 15.61
C LYS A 96 4.54 4.90 14.70
N LEU A 97 3.50 5.66 14.42
CA LEU A 97 3.64 6.93 13.71
C LEU A 97 4.23 7.99 14.65
N LYS A 98 5.16 8.80 14.17
CA LYS A 98 5.63 9.97 14.91
C LYS A 98 4.44 10.92 15.22
N PRO A 99 4.28 11.44 16.46
CA PRO A 99 3.13 12.26 16.83
C PRO A 99 2.90 13.46 15.91
N GLU A 100 3.97 14.06 15.39
CA GLU A 100 3.94 15.23 14.52
C GLU A 100 3.33 14.90 13.15
N ALA A 101 3.48 13.66 12.68
CA ALA A 101 2.90 13.21 11.41
C ALA A 101 1.40 12.89 11.52
N ALA A 102 0.85 12.70 12.73
CA ALA A 102 -0.56 12.36 12.91
C ALA A 102 -1.49 13.52 12.52
N GLY A 103 -1.12 14.75 12.86
CA GLY A 103 -1.96 15.94 12.63
C GLY A 103 -2.38 16.14 11.17
N PRO A 104 -1.43 16.23 10.21
CA PRO A 104 -1.75 16.36 8.79
C PRO A 104 -2.61 15.23 8.24
N LEU A 105 -2.41 13.99 8.70
CA LEU A 105 -3.23 12.84 8.28
C LEU A 105 -4.66 12.96 8.79
N LEU A 106 -4.85 13.30 10.07
CA LEU A 106 -6.18 13.45 10.66
C LEU A 106 -7.01 14.52 9.97
N LYS A 107 -6.39 15.64 9.53
CA LYS A 107 -7.08 16.70 8.76
C LYS A 107 -7.73 16.18 7.47
N ARG A 108 -7.17 15.13 6.87
CA ARG A 108 -7.68 14.50 5.64
C ARG A 108 -8.60 13.32 5.93
N CYS A 109 -8.38 12.63 7.05
CA CYS A 109 -9.05 11.37 7.38
C CYS A 109 -10.27 11.53 8.29
N LEU A 110 -10.52 12.72 8.85
CA LEU A 110 -11.64 12.99 9.74
C LEU A 110 -12.63 13.96 9.10
N ASN A 111 -13.92 13.60 9.14
CA ASN A 111 -15.03 14.49 8.87
C ASN A 111 -15.66 14.96 10.19
N PRO A 112 -15.76 16.27 10.45
CA PRO A 112 -16.47 16.78 11.61
C PRO A 112 -17.98 16.55 11.44
N ILE A 113 -18.64 16.11 12.50
CA ILE A 113 -20.10 15.89 12.55
C ILE A 113 -20.77 16.60 13.74
N GLY A 114 -19.99 17.29 14.58
CA GLY A 114 -20.45 18.01 15.76
C GLY A 114 -19.28 18.58 16.55
N GLU A 115 -19.56 19.15 17.73
CA GLU A 115 -18.53 19.62 18.67
C GLU A 115 -17.72 18.44 19.20
N ASP A 116 -16.41 18.44 18.92
CA ASP A 116 -15.47 17.34 19.20
C ASP A 116 -15.98 15.94 18.77
N GLN A 117 -16.73 15.88 17.67
CA GLN A 117 -17.25 14.64 17.10
C GLN A 117 -16.81 14.48 15.66
N TYR A 118 -16.09 13.40 15.39
CA TYR A 118 -15.52 13.11 14.09
C TYR A 118 -15.81 11.69 13.64
N GLN A 119 -15.99 11.51 12.33
CA GLN A 119 -16.03 10.20 11.68
C GLN A 119 -14.84 10.04 10.76
N ILE A 120 -14.28 8.82 10.70
CA ILE A 120 -13.19 8.50 9.78
C ILE A 120 -13.78 8.35 8.36
N THR A 121 -13.15 8.98 7.38
CA THR A 121 -13.63 9.02 5.98
C THR A 121 -13.39 7.74 5.18
N ASN A 122 -12.70 6.76 5.76
CA ASN A 122 -12.32 5.54 5.06
C ASN A 122 -13.51 4.60 4.89
N ASP A 123 -13.58 3.96 3.73
CA ASP A 123 -14.53 2.88 3.49
C ASP A 123 -14.22 1.68 4.40
N VAL A 124 -15.23 1.16 5.08
CA VAL A 124 -15.09 0.03 6.01
C VAL A 124 -14.62 -1.25 5.32
N ARG A 125 -14.86 -1.38 4.01
CA ARG A 125 -14.38 -2.50 3.18
C ARG A 125 -12.86 -2.53 3.09
N LEU A 126 -12.18 -1.40 3.26
CA LEU A 126 -10.71 -1.38 3.31
C LEU A 126 -10.14 -2.06 4.57
N ARG A 127 -10.99 -2.47 5.52
CA ARG A 127 -10.58 -3.29 6.67
C ARG A 127 -10.48 -4.77 6.32
N THR A 128 -11.10 -5.24 5.23
CA THR A 128 -10.87 -6.60 4.75
C THR A 128 -9.58 -6.59 3.94
N LYS A 129 -8.55 -7.24 4.47
CA LYS A 129 -7.27 -7.38 3.75
C LYS A 129 -7.47 -8.34 2.59
N HIS A 130 -7.64 -7.82 1.38
CA HIS A 130 -7.51 -8.62 0.18
C HIS A 130 -6.04 -8.63 -0.25
N CYS A 131 -5.46 -9.82 -0.35
CA CYS A 131 -4.15 -10.02 -0.97
C CYS A 131 -4.35 -10.71 -2.31
N MET A 132 -3.48 -10.42 -3.28
CA MET A 132 -3.39 -11.29 -4.45
C MET A 132 -2.80 -12.63 -4.01
N PHE A 133 -3.49 -13.73 -4.31
CA PHE A 133 -3.06 -15.07 -3.97
C PHE A 133 -2.03 -15.58 -4.99
N VAL A 134 -0.83 -15.02 -4.92
CA VAL A 134 0.32 -15.43 -5.73
C VAL A 134 1.56 -15.49 -4.84
N ASP A 135 2.51 -16.35 -5.17
CA ASP A 135 3.77 -16.49 -4.43
C ASP A 135 4.88 -15.58 -4.99
N MET A 136 6.05 -15.62 -4.35
CA MET A 136 7.20 -14.81 -4.76
C MET A 136 7.76 -15.26 -6.11
N ASP A 137 7.71 -16.55 -6.41
CA ASP A 137 8.22 -17.11 -7.67
C ASP A 137 7.42 -16.62 -8.87
N PHE A 138 6.10 -16.53 -8.73
CA PHE A 138 5.24 -15.87 -9.69
C PHE A 138 5.62 -14.39 -9.86
N CYS A 139 5.85 -13.65 -8.76
CA CYS A 139 6.26 -12.24 -8.83
C CYS A 139 7.59 -12.07 -9.61
N ILE A 140 8.57 -12.91 -9.33
CA ILE A 140 9.88 -12.92 -9.99
C ILE A 140 9.72 -13.26 -11.48
N SER A 141 8.88 -14.23 -11.82
CA SER A 141 8.63 -14.61 -13.20
C SER A 141 7.97 -13.47 -13.98
N VAL A 142 6.99 -12.79 -13.35
CA VAL A 142 6.31 -11.62 -13.93
C VAL A 142 7.30 -10.48 -14.19
N ILE A 143 8.22 -10.15 -13.28
CA ILE A 143 9.16 -9.05 -13.53
C ILE A 143 10.21 -9.38 -14.60
N LYS A 144 10.54 -10.66 -14.79
CA LYS A 144 11.44 -11.13 -15.86
C LYS A 144 10.77 -11.03 -17.24
N GLU A 145 9.54 -11.51 -17.36
CA GLU A 145 8.80 -11.52 -18.64
C GLU A 145 8.20 -10.14 -18.99
N HIS A 146 7.78 -9.39 -17.97
CA HIS A 146 7.11 -8.10 -18.11
C HIS A 146 7.79 -7.04 -17.23
N PRO A 147 9.01 -6.61 -17.58
CA PRO A 147 9.76 -5.68 -16.75
C PRO A 147 9.13 -4.30 -16.71
N VAL A 148 9.23 -3.63 -15.55
CA VAL A 148 9.00 -2.19 -15.47
C VAL A 148 10.14 -1.47 -16.18
N THR A 149 9.86 -0.66 -17.20
CA THR A 149 10.88 -0.13 -18.12
C THR A 149 11.36 1.29 -17.77
N CYS A 150 10.57 2.05 -17.01
CA CYS A 150 10.94 3.39 -16.55
C CYS A 150 12.05 3.33 -15.49
N PRO A 151 12.86 4.38 -15.29
CA PRO A 151 13.78 4.46 -14.15
C PRO A 151 13.06 4.36 -12.81
N ILE A 152 13.63 3.61 -11.87
CA ILE A 152 13.05 3.33 -10.56
C ILE A 152 14.02 3.79 -9.47
N LEU A 153 13.50 4.50 -8.47
CA LEU A 153 14.18 4.75 -7.21
C LEU A 153 13.36 4.14 -6.07
N ILE A 154 13.95 3.23 -5.31
CA ILE A 154 13.35 2.64 -4.12
C ILE A 154 14.06 3.19 -2.89
N ILE A 155 13.31 3.78 -1.97
CA ILE A 155 13.80 4.40 -0.74
C ILE A 155 13.33 3.55 0.44
N PHE A 156 14.29 3.04 1.20
CA PHE A 156 14.08 2.32 2.46
C PHE A 156 14.47 3.22 3.64
N GLY A 157 13.70 3.16 4.72
CA GLY A 157 14.10 3.69 6.01
C GLY A 157 15.08 2.75 6.70
N LYS A 158 15.92 3.29 7.58
CA LYS A 158 16.88 2.49 8.38
C LYS A 158 16.27 1.30 9.13
N ASP A 159 15.02 1.42 9.58
CA ASP A 159 14.34 0.37 10.32
C ASP A 159 13.62 -0.65 9.42
N SER A 160 13.79 -0.54 8.10
CA SER A 160 13.03 -1.30 7.09
C SER A 160 13.78 -2.52 6.54
N THR A 161 14.89 -2.92 7.19
CA THR A 161 15.69 -4.10 6.87
C THR A 161 14.85 -5.38 6.64
N PRO A 162 13.79 -5.67 7.42
CA PRO A 162 12.97 -6.86 7.17
C PRO A 162 12.31 -6.85 5.79
N LEU A 163 11.91 -5.69 5.28
CA LEU A 163 11.28 -5.56 3.97
C LEU A 163 12.28 -5.80 2.84
N SER A 164 13.46 -5.18 2.91
CA SER A 164 14.50 -5.36 1.90
C SER A 164 15.04 -6.79 1.87
N GLU A 165 15.16 -7.45 3.03
CA GLU A 165 15.59 -8.86 3.08
C GLU A 165 14.50 -9.79 2.55
N TYR A 166 13.23 -9.54 2.89
CA TYR A 166 12.10 -10.32 2.38
C TYR A 166 12.01 -10.28 0.84
N TYR A 167 12.32 -9.13 0.23
CA TYR A 167 12.33 -8.97 -1.23
C TYR A 167 13.71 -9.10 -1.87
N LYS A 168 14.72 -9.62 -1.18
CA LYS A 168 16.12 -9.61 -1.66
C LYS A 168 16.31 -10.23 -3.04
N GLU A 169 15.73 -11.42 -3.24
CA GLU A 169 15.80 -12.11 -4.53
C GLU A 169 15.01 -11.35 -5.60
N PHE A 170 13.80 -10.89 -5.28
CA PHE A 170 13.00 -10.08 -6.18
C PHE A 170 13.73 -8.79 -6.61
N LEU A 171 14.39 -8.09 -5.68
CA LEU A 171 15.14 -6.87 -5.94
C LEU A 171 16.35 -7.12 -6.85
N LYS A 172 17.00 -8.28 -6.70
CA LYS A 172 18.07 -8.70 -7.61
C LYS A 172 17.52 -8.87 -9.02
N GLU A 173 16.43 -9.62 -9.19
CA GLU A 173 15.84 -9.87 -10.50
C GLU A 173 15.23 -8.61 -11.13
N LEU A 174 14.64 -7.72 -10.33
CA LEU A 174 14.19 -6.40 -10.76
C LEU A 174 15.35 -5.55 -11.32
N LYS A 175 16.50 -5.54 -10.65
CA LYS A 175 17.69 -4.79 -11.12
C LYS A 175 18.29 -5.42 -12.38
N ASN A 176 18.27 -6.74 -12.50
CA ASN A 176 18.70 -7.43 -13.72
C ASN A 176 17.80 -7.07 -14.90
N ALA A 177 16.47 -7.09 -14.70
CA ALA A 177 15.49 -6.79 -15.73
C ALA A 177 15.41 -5.29 -16.06
N ASN A 178 15.73 -4.42 -15.10
CA ASN A 178 15.81 -2.98 -15.29
C ASN A 178 17.08 -2.39 -14.61
N PRO A 179 18.18 -2.23 -15.38
CA PRO A 179 19.43 -1.65 -14.86
C PRO A 179 19.32 -0.20 -14.37
N LYS A 180 18.21 0.50 -14.67
CA LYS A 180 17.92 1.85 -14.17
C LYS A 180 17.22 1.83 -12.80
N CYS A 181 17.07 0.67 -12.16
CA CYS A 181 16.53 0.52 -10.82
C CYS A 181 17.61 0.75 -9.76
N THR A 182 17.39 1.74 -8.91
CA THR A 182 18.30 2.11 -7.81
C THR A 182 17.61 2.00 -6.47
N THR A 183 18.38 1.71 -5.43
CA THR A 183 17.92 1.58 -4.04
C THR A 183 18.70 2.56 -3.17
N MET A 184 18.03 3.24 -2.24
CA MET A 184 18.61 4.18 -1.28
C MET A 184 18.09 3.87 0.12
N GLU A 185 18.93 4.07 1.13
CA GLU A 185 18.55 4.02 2.54
C GLU A 185 18.60 5.43 3.15
N VAL A 186 17.62 5.80 3.98
CA VAL A 186 17.50 7.13 4.63
C VAL A 186 17.25 7.04 6.13
#